data_AF-A0A661M3F6-F1
#
_entry.id   AF-A0A661M3F6-F1
#
_cell.length_a   1.000
_cell.length_b   1.000
_cell.length_c   1.000
_cell.angle_alpha   90.00
_cell.angle_beta   90.00
_cell.angle_gamma   90.00
#
_symmetry.space_group_name_H-M   'P 1'
#
loop_
_entity.id
_entity.type
_entity.pdbx_description
1 polymer ?
#
loop_
_entity_poly.entity_id
_entity_poly.type
_entity_poly.pdbx_seq_one_letter_code
_entity_poly.pdbx_strand_id
1 'polypeptide(L)'
;MWMTLAYIGLVLVELAVIARVILRPHRDPASRIAWVVVIAVLPVVGILVYLLIGETSIGRQHVARAREVLASMPPPASPSPDDEARLRPEFPERCAPLFRLGETINGFSPVGGNTARLTADSNAGIDDMVADMDAATDHIH
;
A
#
# COMPACT_ATOMS: atom_id res chain seq x y z
N MET A 1 -8.56 9.92 -47.32
CA MET A 1 -7.52 10.80 -46.76
C MET A 1 -7.85 11.28 -45.35
N TRP A 2 -9.00 11.90 -45.10
CA TRP A 2 -9.39 12.30 -43.73
C TRP A 2 -9.60 11.13 -42.77
N MET A 3 -10.29 10.08 -43.21
CA MET A 3 -10.53 8.89 -42.38
C MET A 3 -9.25 8.12 -42.04
N THR A 4 -8.30 8.06 -42.98
CA THR A 4 -6.99 7.44 -42.77
C THR A 4 -6.14 8.25 -41.78
N LEU A 5 -6.18 9.59 -41.87
CA LEU A 5 -5.51 10.46 -40.90
C LEU A 5 -6.12 10.34 -39.50
N ALA A 6 -7.46 10.27 -39.41
CA ALA A 6 -8.16 10.06 -38.15
C ALA A 6 -7.80 8.71 -37.51
N TYR A 7 -7.75 7.64 -38.32
CA TYR A 7 -7.35 6.32 -37.85
C TYR A 7 -5.90 6.28 -37.35
N ILE A 8 -4.96 6.89 -38.09
CA ILE A 8 -3.56 7.02 -37.66
C ILE A 8 -3.48 7.79 -36.34
N GLY A 9 -4.22 8.90 -36.21
CA GLY A 9 -4.29 9.67 -34.97
C GLY A 9 -4.77 8.83 -33.79
N LEU A 10 -5.83 8.03 -33.98
CA LEU A 10 -6.36 7.15 -32.94
C LEU A 10 -5.31 6.12 -32.48
N VAL A 11 -4.65 5.45 -33.42
CA VAL A 11 -3.61 4.46 -33.11
C VAL A 11 -2.43 5.09 -32.36
N LEU A 12 -2.02 6.31 -32.74
CA LEU A 12 -0.97 7.04 -32.03
C LEU A 12 -1.35 7.35 -30.58
N VAL A 13 -2.60 7.78 -30.35
CA VAL A 13 -3.12 8.05 -29.00
C VAL A 13 -3.17 6.75 -28.20
N GLU A 14 -3.66 5.67 -28.79
CA GLU A 14 -3.73 4.35 -28.15
C GLU A 14 -2.34 3.87 -27.69
N LEU A 15 -1.35 3.91 -28.59
CA LEU A 15 0.03 3.54 -28.26
C LEU A 15 0.63 4.43 -27.17
N ALA A 16 0.36 5.74 -27.19
CA ALA A 16 0.82 6.66 -26.17
C ALA A 16 0.21 6.34 -24.79
N VAL A 17 -1.07 5.98 -24.75
CA VAL A 17 -1.76 5.61 -23.49
C VAL A 17 -1.25 4.26 -22.98
N ILE A 18 -1.07 3.26 -23.84
CA ILE A 18 -0.48 1.96 -23.47
C ILE A 18 0.93 2.14 -22.91
N ALA A 19 1.78 2.93 -23.58
CA ALA A 19 3.10 3.25 -23.09
C ALA A 19 3.02 3.91 -21.69
N ARG A 20 2.11 4.87 -21.50
CA ARG A 20 1.88 5.51 -20.20
C ARG A 20 1.45 4.51 -19.12
N VAL A 21 0.60 3.53 -19.44
CA VAL A 21 0.18 2.46 -18.50
C VAL A 21 1.38 1.64 -18.05
N ILE A 22 2.24 1.24 -18.98
CA ILE A 22 3.42 0.40 -18.72
C ILE A 22 4.48 1.17 -17.91
N LEU A 23 4.76 2.42 -18.30
CA LEU A 23 5.77 3.27 -17.68
C LEU A 23 5.36 3.80 -16.29
N ARG A 24 4.10 3.65 -15.86
CA ARG A 24 3.63 4.15 -14.57
C ARG A 24 4.34 3.44 -13.41
N PRO A 25 5.14 4.16 -12.59
CA PRO A 25 5.84 3.55 -11.45
C PRO A 25 4.87 3.05 -10.38
N HIS A 26 5.27 2.02 -9.63
CA HIS A 26 4.57 1.51 -8.43
C HIS A 26 3.13 0.99 -8.64
N ARG A 27 2.73 0.65 -9.88
CA ARG A 27 1.48 -0.10 -10.12
C ARG A 27 1.72 -1.60 -10.14
N ASP A 28 0.82 -2.38 -9.56
CA ASP A 28 0.86 -3.85 -9.63
C ASP A 28 0.96 -4.35 -11.09
N PRO A 29 1.88 -5.29 -11.41
CA PRO A 29 2.07 -5.80 -12.77
C PRO A 29 0.81 -6.38 -13.42
N ALA A 30 -0.02 -7.11 -12.67
CA ALA A 30 -1.24 -7.71 -13.21
C ALA A 30 -2.28 -6.63 -13.57
N SER A 31 -2.42 -5.60 -12.73
CA SER A 31 -3.26 -4.44 -13.03
C SER A 31 -2.85 -3.71 -14.31
N ARG A 32 -1.54 -3.59 -14.59
CA ARG A 32 -1.06 -2.96 -15.84
C ARG A 32 -1.49 -3.75 -17.07
N ILE A 33 -1.29 -5.07 -17.05
CA ILE A 33 -1.64 -5.95 -18.16
C ILE A 33 -3.14 -5.89 -18.44
N ALA A 34 -3.98 -5.90 -17.39
CA ALA A 34 -5.42 -5.77 -17.54
C ALA A 34 -5.82 -4.47 -18.28
N TRP A 35 -5.22 -3.33 -17.93
CA TRP A 35 -5.49 -2.07 -18.63
C TRP A 35 -5.00 -2.06 -20.08
N VAL A 36 -3.85 -2.66 -20.37
CA VAL A 36 -3.35 -2.80 -21.76
C VAL A 36 -4.33 -3.62 -22.59
N VAL A 37 -4.83 -4.73 -22.06
CA VAL A 37 -5.82 -5.57 -22.74
C VAL A 37 -7.13 -4.81 -22.99
N VAL A 38 -7.65 -4.09 -21.99
CA VAL A 38 -8.88 -3.30 -22.13
C VAL A 38 -8.73 -2.23 -23.22
N ILE A 39 -7.59 -1.51 -23.25
CA ILE A 39 -7.32 -0.49 -24.26
C ILE A 39 -7.19 -1.12 -25.65
N ALA A 40 -6.46 -2.23 -25.77
CA ALA A 40 -6.27 -2.92 -27.05
C ALA A 40 -7.58 -3.48 -27.65
N VAL A 41 -8.50 -3.98 -26.81
CA VAL A 41 -9.79 -4.53 -27.26
C VAL A 41 -10.80 -3.42 -27.55
N LEU A 42 -10.76 -2.32 -26.77
CA LEU A 42 -11.69 -1.20 -26.88
C LEU A 42 -10.90 0.12 -26.89
N PRO A 43 -10.33 0.57 -28.03
CA PRO A 43 -9.41 1.71 -28.05
C PRO A 43 -10.02 2.98 -27.47
N VAL A 44 -11.16 3.41 -28.00
CA VAL A 44 -11.79 4.67 -27.59
C VAL A 44 -12.30 4.60 -26.15
N VAL A 45 -13.05 3.54 -25.81
CA VAL A 45 -13.69 3.40 -24.49
C VAL A 45 -12.63 3.11 -23.42
N GLY A 46 -11.70 2.21 -23.69
CA GLY A 46 -10.61 1.84 -22.78
C GLY A 46 -9.71 3.01 -22.44
N ILE A 47 -9.38 3.87 -23.41
CA ILE A 47 -8.64 5.12 -23.15
C ILE A 47 -9.42 6.04 -22.21
N LEU A 48 -10.70 6.29 -22.50
CA LEU A 48 -11.52 7.18 -21.66
C LEU A 48 -11.65 6.67 -20.22
N VAL A 49 -11.92 5.38 -20.06
CA VAL A 49 -12.06 4.74 -18.74
C VAL A 49 -10.71 4.72 -18.00
N TYR A 50 -9.59 4.47 -18.70
CA TYR A 50 -8.26 4.53 -18.10
C TYR A 50 -7.93 5.93 -17.59
N LEU A 51 -8.23 6.98 -18.36
CA LEU A 51 -8.00 8.36 -17.94
C LEU A 51 -8.87 8.73 -16.72
N LEU A 52 -10.13 8.28 -16.68
CA LEU A 52 -11.04 8.60 -15.59
C LEU A 52 -10.72 7.83 -14.30
N ILE A 53 -10.44 6.54 -14.39
CA ILE A 53 -10.36 5.62 -13.24
C ILE A 53 -8.93 5.12 -13.05
N GLY A 54 -8.27 4.74 -14.14
CA GLY A 54 -6.92 4.19 -14.13
C GLY A 54 -5.84 5.19 -13.69
N GLU A 55 -6.07 6.49 -13.89
CA GLU A 55 -5.11 7.55 -13.54
C GLU A 55 -5.23 8.04 -12.09
N THR A 56 -6.33 7.76 -11.38
CA THR A 56 -6.53 8.25 -10.01
C THR A 56 -5.33 7.88 -9.13
N SER A 57 -4.61 8.92 -8.72
CA SER A 57 -3.39 8.84 -7.91
C SER A 57 -3.81 8.80 -6.44
N ILE A 58 -4.33 7.65 -6.00
CA ILE A 58 -4.60 7.42 -4.57
C ILE A 58 -3.28 7.57 -3.76
N GLY A 59 -2.14 7.17 -4.35
CA GLY A 59 -0.85 7.15 -3.66
C GLY A 59 -0.32 8.50 -3.17
N ARG A 60 -0.33 9.58 -3.96
CA ARG A 60 0.28 10.87 -3.53
C ARG A 60 -0.49 11.51 -2.38
N GLN A 61 -1.82 11.48 -2.42
CA GLN A 61 -2.65 12.03 -1.36
C GLN A 61 -2.57 11.17 -0.09
N HIS A 62 -2.51 9.84 -0.23
CA HIS A 62 -2.32 8.94 0.91
C HIS A 62 -0.95 9.10 1.55
N VAL A 63 0.12 9.26 0.77
CA VAL A 63 1.47 9.50 1.30
C VAL A 63 1.55 10.87 1.97
N ALA A 64 0.95 11.91 1.40
CA ALA A 64 0.88 13.23 2.02
C ALA A 64 0.13 13.18 3.36
N ARG A 65 -1.05 12.54 3.39
CA ARG A 65 -1.84 12.37 4.60
C ARG A 65 -1.14 11.50 5.64
N ALA A 66 -0.48 10.42 5.24
CA ALA A 66 0.31 9.58 6.14
C ALA A 66 1.46 10.37 6.78
N ARG A 67 2.13 11.24 6.00
CA ARG A 67 3.17 12.14 6.54
C ARG A 67 2.61 13.17 7.51
N GLU A 68 1.46 13.77 7.21
CA GLU A 68 0.80 14.71 8.13
C GLU A 68 0.40 14.02 9.43
N VAL A 69 -0.17 12.82 9.36
CA VAL A 69 -0.54 12.03 10.54
C VAL A 69 0.71 11.68 11.37
N LEU A 70 1.77 11.16 10.75
CA LEU A 70 3.02 10.85 11.43
C LEU A 70 3.65 12.11 12.08
N ALA A 71 3.57 13.27 11.41
CA ALA A 71 4.07 14.53 11.96
C ALA A 71 3.21 15.04 13.15
N SER A 72 1.94 14.66 13.22
CA SER A 72 1.02 15.03 14.31
C SER A 72 1.08 14.07 15.51
N MET A 73 1.76 12.93 15.38
CA MET A 73 1.87 11.97 16.48
C MET A 73 2.74 12.55 17.60
N PRO A 74 2.33 12.39 18.88
CA PRO A 74 3.19 12.72 19.99
C PRO A 74 4.51 11.93 19.89
N PRO A 75 5.65 12.50 20.32
CA PRO A 75 6.87 11.72 20.46
C PRO A 75 6.60 10.51 21.38
N PRO A 76 7.23 9.36 21.11
CA PRO A 76 7.04 8.18 21.94
C PRO A 76 7.28 8.53 23.41
N ALA A 77 6.32 8.16 24.26
CA ALA A 77 6.34 8.51 25.68
C ALA A 77 7.65 8.06 26.32
N SER A 78 8.21 8.90 27.20
CA SER A 78 9.40 8.52 27.95
C SER A 78 9.08 7.26 28.78
N PRO A 79 9.94 6.23 28.73
CA PRO A 79 9.73 4.99 29.46
C PRO A 79 9.47 5.22 30.93
N SER A 80 8.46 4.54 31.49
CA SER A 80 8.42 4.34 32.94
C SER A 80 9.45 3.28 33.35
N PRO A 81 9.87 3.21 34.62
CA PRO A 81 10.76 2.15 35.10
C PRO A 81 10.22 0.73 34.84
N ASP A 82 8.89 0.55 34.83
CA ASP A 82 8.25 -0.73 34.51
C ASP A 82 8.38 -1.11 33.03
N ASP A 83 8.61 -0.13 32.15
CA ASP A 83 8.78 -0.35 30.71
C ASP A 83 10.21 -0.76 30.34
N GLU A 84 11.20 -0.60 31.22
CA GLU A 84 12.62 -0.90 30.91
C GLU A 84 12.83 -2.34 30.44
N ALA A 85 12.15 -3.30 31.05
CA ALA A 85 12.21 -4.71 30.65
C ALA A 85 11.57 -4.95 29.27
N ARG A 86 10.53 -4.19 28.91
CA ARG A 86 9.87 -4.27 27.60
C ARG A 86 10.67 -3.55 26.52
N LEU A 87 11.39 -2.50 26.85
CA LEU A 87 12.20 -1.73 25.89
C LEU A 87 13.55 -2.37 25.55
N ARG A 88 13.89 -3.47 26.24
CA ARG A 88 15.08 -4.27 25.98
C ARG A 88 14.69 -5.73 25.70
N PRO A 89 13.87 -5.99 24.67
CA PRO A 89 13.42 -7.35 24.41
C PRO A 89 14.57 -8.27 24.03
N GLU A 90 14.55 -9.48 24.56
CA GLU A 90 15.43 -10.55 24.12
C GLU A 90 14.85 -11.21 22.87
N PHE A 91 15.63 -11.23 21.79
CA PHE A 91 15.29 -11.94 20.56
C PHE A 91 16.55 -12.55 19.94
N PRO A 92 16.42 -13.58 19.08
CA PRO A 92 17.58 -14.21 18.45
C PRO A 92 18.45 -13.20 17.70
N GLU A 93 19.78 -13.30 17.81
CA GLU A 93 20.72 -12.36 17.18
C GLU A 93 20.52 -12.21 15.66
N ARG A 94 20.10 -13.30 14.99
CA ARG A 94 19.73 -13.30 13.57
C ARG A 94 18.62 -12.30 13.21
N CYS A 95 17.77 -11.94 14.17
CA CYS A 95 16.67 -10.99 14.00
C CYS A 95 17.09 -9.54 14.31
N ALA A 96 18.23 -9.32 14.98
CA ALA A 96 18.66 -7.98 15.39
C ALA A 96 18.82 -7.00 14.22
N PRO A 97 19.37 -7.39 13.04
CA PRO A 97 19.42 -6.50 11.88
C PRO A 97 18.03 -6.10 11.37
N LEU A 98 17.04 -7.00 11.43
CA LEU A 98 15.68 -6.73 10.95
C LEU A 98 14.97 -5.70 11.82
N PHE A 99 15.10 -5.84 13.15
CA PHE A 99 14.55 -4.90 14.11
C PHE A 99 15.21 -3.51 14.01
N ARG A 100 16.54 -3.45 13.86
CA ARG A 100 17.26 -2.19 13.60
C ARG A 100 16.79 -1.52 12.32
N LEU A 101 16.60 -2.29 11.24
CA LEU A 101 16.08 -1.74 9.98
C LEU A 101 14.67 -1.16 10.17
N GLY A 102 13.78 -1.89 10.85
CA GLY A 102 12.43 -1.42 11.17
C GLY A 102 12.45 -0.08 11.91
N GLU A 103 13.28 0.02 12.95
CA GLU A 103 13.47 1.25 13.74
C GLU A 103 13.97 2.42 12.88
N THR A 104 14.91 2.21 11.96
CA THR A 104 15.37 3.30 11.06
C THR A 104 14.29 3.79 10.09
N ILE A 105 13.29 2.96 9.79
CA ILE A 105 12.21 3.28 8.86
C ILE A 105 11.07 4.00 9.58
N ASN A 106 10.68 3.52 10.76
CA ASN A 106 9.48 3.97 11.45
C ASN A 106 9.75 4.81 12.71
N GLY A 107 10.99 4.82 13.22
CA GLY A 107 11.40 5.55 14.43
C GLY A 107 11.01 4.88 15.76
N PHE A 108 10.45 3.66 15.74
CA PHE A 108 10.02 2.92 16.93
C PHE A 108 11.05 1.86 17.31
N SER A 109 11.59 1.96 18.52
CA SER A 109 12.47 0.94 19.08
C SER A 109 11.72 -0.38 19.29
N PRO A 110 12.41 -1.53 19.19
CA PRO A 110 11.80 -2.83 19.44
C PRO A 110 11.29 -2.94 20.89
N VAL A 111 10.08 -3.47 21.05
CA VAL A 111 9.46 -3.71 22.36
C VAL A 111 9.05 -5.17 22.53
N GLY A 112 9.21 -5.67 23.75
CA GLY A 112 8.85 -7.02 24.19
C GLY A 112 7.44 -7.09 24.79
N GLY A 113 7.04 -8.30 25.17
CA GLY A 113 5.71 -8.57 25.72
C GLY A 113 4.61 -8.73 24.67
N ASN A 114 4.94 -8.62 23.40
CA ASN A 114 4.01 -8.84 22.29
C ASN A 114 4.06 -10.29 21.82
N THR A 115 2.90 -10.81 21.46
CA THR A 115 2.77 -12.10 20.77
C THR A 115 2.22 -11.87 19.37
N ALA A 116 2.80 -12.53 18.38
CA ALA A 116 2.29 -12.51 17.01
C ALA A 116 1.99 -13.93 16.55
N ARG A 117 0.87 -14.10 15.84
CA ARG A 117 0.48 -15.36 15.22
C ARG A 117 0.37 -15.14 13.71
N LEU A 118 1.03 -15.99 12.94
CA LEU A 118 0.84 -16.03 11.49
C LEU A 118 -0.37 -16.92 11.18
N THR A 119 -1.38 -16.37 10.51
CA THR A 119 -2.58 -17.11 10.12
C THR A 119 -2.32 -18.00 8.90
N ALA A 120 -3.12 -19.03 8.72
CA ALA A 120 -2.98 -19.96 7.60
C ALA A 120 -3.29 -19.29 6.24
N ASP A 121 -4.29 -18.42 6.23
CA ASP A 121 -4.69 -17.64 5.07
C ASP A 121 -5.35 -16.31 5.49
N SER A 122 -5.83 -15.56 4.49
CA SER A 122 -6.50 -14.28 4.70
C SER A 122 -7.87 -14.40 5.38
N ASN A 123 -8.63 -15.46 5.10
CA ASN A 123 -9.96 -15.63 5.70
C ASN A 123 -9.83 -15.90 7.20
N ALA A 124 -8.89 -16.77 7.59
CA ALA A 124 -8.58 -17.01 8.99
C ALA A 124 -8.18 -15.74 9.74
N GLY A 125 -7.44 -14.84 9.09
CA GLY A 125 -7.08 -13.54 9.68
C GLY A 125 -8.26 -12.57 9.80
N ILE A 126 -9.21 -12.62 8.86
CA ILE A 126 -10.45 -11.84 8.94
C ILE A 126 -11.34 -12.38 10.07
N ASP A 127 -11.48 -13.70 10.18
CA ASP A 127 -12.28 -14.34 11.24
C ASP A 127 -11.72 -14.03 12.64
N ASP A 128 -10.39 -14.11 12.81
CA ASP A 128 -9.70 -13.72 14.05
C ASP A 128 -9.99 -12.24 14.40
N MET A 129 -9.91 -11.34 13.42
CA MET A 129 -10.15 -9.91 13.62
C MET A 129 -11.61 -9.61 14.01
N VAL A 130 -12.57 -10.30 13.40
CA VAL A 130 -14.00 -10.15 13.75
C VAL A 130 -14.26 -10.66 15.17
N ALA A 131 -13.66 -11.78 15.57
CA ALA A 131 -13.77 -12.30 16.93
C ALA A 131 -13.22 -11.30 17.97
N ASP A 132 -12.10 -10.64 17.68
CA ASP A 132 -11.53 -9.59 18.54
C ASP A 132 -12.46 -8.37 18.63
N MET A 133 -13.11 -7.98 17.52
CA MET A 133 -14.12 -6.91 17.51
C MET A 133 -15.34 -7.25 18.37
N ASP A 134 -15.85 -8.48 18.26
CA ASP A 134 -16.99 -8.96 19.04
C ASP A 134 -16.68 -9.06 20.54
N ALA A 135 -15.41 -9.33 20.88
CA ALA A 135 -14.93 -9.41 22.27
C ALA A 135 -14.56 -8.05 22.88
N ALA A 136 -14.47 -6.98 22.08
CA ALA A 136 -14.03 -5.67 22.55
C ALA A 136 -15.04 -5.06 23.54
N THR A 137 -14.57 -4.61 24.70
CA THR A 137 -15.43 -4.09 25.77
C THR A 137 -15.43 -2.57 25.91
N ASP A 138 -14.48 -1.87 25.28
CA ASP A 138 -14.29 -0.42 25.44
C ASP A 138 -14.36 0.32 24.10
N HIS A 139 -13.42 0.08 23.19
CA HIS A 139 -13.36 0.77 21.91
C HIS A 139 -12.70 -0.06 20.80
N ILE A 140 -13.05 0.27 19.56
CA ILE A 140 -12.44 -0.21 18.31
C ILE A 140 -12.06 1.03 17.49
N HIS A 141 -10.82 1.13 16.99
CA HIS A 141 -10.30 2.26 16.21
C HIS A 141 -10.17 1.95 14.73
#